data_AF-A0A0D0PQ45-F1
#
_entry.id   AF-A0A0D0PQ45-F1
#
_cell.length_a   1.000
_cell.length_b   1.000
_cell.length_c   1.000
_cell.angle_alpha   90.00
_cell.angle_beta   90.00
_cell.angle_gamma   90.00
#
_symmetry.space_group_name_H-M   'P 1'
#
loop_
_entity.id
_entity.type
_entity.pdbx_description
1 polymer ?
#
loop_
_entity_poly.entity_id
_entity_poly.type
_entity_poly.pdbx_seq_one_letter_code
_entity_poly.pdbx_strand_id
1 'polypeptide(L)'
;MTTPLETTMTDYAAEHAPTVHPAGRDLESAAERIELLEAQVQALGQAVRALVQGMEDTPDREPDPERPARAARQAHELLLSQHL
;
A
#
# COMPACT_ATOMS: atom_id res chain seq x y z
N MET A 1 -47.78 41.22 22.10
CA MET A 1 -46.70 41.39 21.13
C MET A 1 -45.68 40.28 21.36
N THR A 2 -45.57 39.39 20.38
CA THR A 2 -44.35 38.72 19.85
C THR A 2 -43.37 38.01 20.81
N THR A 3 -43.28 36.69 20.68
CA THR A 3 -42.13 35.79 20.92
C THR A 3 -40.97 36.06 19.92
N PRO A 4 -39.82 35.33 19.89
CA PRO A 4 -38.96 34.64 20.88
C PRO A 4 -37.42 34.86 20.59
N LEU A 5 -36.57 33.94 21.10
CA LEU A 5 -35.19 33.58 20.69
C LEU A 5 -34.03 34.28 21.40
N GLU A 6 -33.37 33.55 22.32
CA GLU A 6 -31.92 33.25 22.23
C GLU A 6 -31.64 31.93 22.97
N THR A 7 -32.27 30.85 22.49
CA THR A 7 -31.54 29.58 22.43
C THR A 7 -30.40 29.81 21.44
N THR A 8 -29.20 29.32 21.76
CA THR A 8 -27.97 29.28 20.93
C THR A 8 -26.92 30.35 21.23
N MET A 9 -26.28 30.30 22.41
CA MET A 9 -24.95 30.93 22.54
C MET A 9 -24.03 30.24 23.55
N THR A 10 -24.08 28.90 23.65
CA THR A 10 -23.03 28.15 24.35
C THR A 10 -22.69 26.80 23.71
N ASP A 11 -23.25 26.50 22.54
CA ASP A 11 -23.00 25.23 21.82
C ASP A 11 -22.11 25.37 20.57
N TYR A 12 -21.44 26.52 20.38
CA TYR A 12 -20.57 26.75 19.22
C TYR A 12 -19.07 26.63 19.53
N ALA A 13 -18.71 26.37 20.79
CA ALA A 13 -17.31 26.34 21.23
C ALA A 13 -16.75 24.92 21.46
N ALA A 14 -17.55 23.87 21.28
CA ALA A 14 -17.12 22.49 21.52
C ALA A 14 -16.65 21.74 20.25
N GLU A 15 -16.99 22.21 19.04
CA GLU A 15 -16.73 21.44 17.80
C GLU A 15 -15.43 21.83 17.07
N HIS A 16 -14.71 22.85 17.54
CA HIS A 16 -13.46 23.30 16.91
C HIS A 16 -12.29 23.41 17.89
N ALA A 17 -12.20 22.49 18.86
CA ALA A 17 -10.89 22.20 19.42
C ALA A 17 -10.03 21.67 18.25
N PRO A 18 -8.90 22.32 17.88
CA PRO A 18 -8.00 21.73 16.91
C PRO A 18 -7.61 20.38 17.50
N THR A 19 -7.98 19.29 16.83
CA THR A 19 -7.50 17.97 17.19
C THR A 19 -5.99 18.01 16.99
N VAL A 20 -5.26 18.36 18.04
CA VAL A 20 -3.81 18.33 18.08
C VAL A 20 -3.44 16.87 17.94
N HIS A 21 -3.30 16.43 16.69
CA HIS A 21 -2.66 15.16 16.39
C HIS A 21 -1.21 15.40 16.80
N PRO A 22 -0.69 14.66 17.80
CA PRO A 22 0.71 14.83 18.18
C PRO A 22 1.52 14.50 16.92
N ALA A 23 2.31 15.45 16.42
CA ALA A 23 3.07 15.31 15.17
C ALA A 23 3.90 14.01 15.10
N GLY A 24 4.22 13.40 16.25
CA GLY A 24 4.81 12.07 16.33
C GLY A 24 3.95 10.93 15.76
N ARG A 25 2.61 10.94 15.93
CA ARG A 25 1.73 9.91 15.35
C ARG A 25 1.66 10.00 13.83
N ASP A 26 1.67 11.21 13.28
CA ASP A 26 1.64 11.41 11.83
C ASP A 26 2.95 10.94 11.19
N LEU A 27 4.08 11.16 11.87
CA LEU A 27 5.40 10.66 11.44
C LEU A 27 5.52 9.14 11.58
N GLU A 28 5.02 8.56 12.68
CA GLU A 28 4.97 7.11 12.90
C GLU A 28 4.11 6.42 11.83
N SER A 29 2.93 6.96 11.55
CA SER A 29 2.05 6.48 10.46
C SER A 29 2.70 6.63 9.07
N ALA A 30 3.44 7.71 8.83
CA ALA A 30 4.18 7.88 7.59
C ALA A 30 5.32 6.86 7.45
N ALA A 31 6.06 6.58 8.53
CA ALA A 31 7.12 5.59 8.56
C ALA A 31 6.58 4.18 8.27
N GLU A 32 5.51 3.76 8.96
CA GLU A 32 4.86 2.46 8.72
C GLU A 32 4.39 2.31 7.26
N ARG A 33 3.83 3.39 6.68
CA ARG A 33 3.39 3.40 5.29
C ARG A 33 4.57 3.30 4.31
N ILE A 34 5.70 3.95 4.62
CA ILE A 34 6.91 3.85 3.80
C ILE A 34 7.47 2.43 3.86
N GLU A 35 7.58 1.84 5.06
CA GLU A 35 8.06 0.46 5.23
C GLU A 35 7.21 -0.54 4.44
N LEU A 36 5.88 -0.41 4.48
CA LEU A 36 4.98 -1.23 3.69
C LEU A 36 5.21 -1.05 2.18
N LEU A 37 5.35 0.18 1.71
CA LEU A 37 5.60 0.47 0.30
C LEU A 37 6.95 -0.07 -0.16
N GLU A 38 7.99 0.04 0.66
CA GLU A 38 9.31 -0.52 0.37
C GLU A 38 9.24 -2.04 0.23
N ALA A 39 8.55 -2.73 1.14
CA ALA A 39 8.33 -4.17 1.07
C ALA A 39 7.55 -4.57 -0.21
N GLN A 40 6.50 -3.83 -0.55
CA GLN A 40 5.72 -4.04 -1.77
C GLN A 40 6.56 -3.84 -3.04
N VAL A 41 7.34 -2.76 -3.13
CA VAL A 41 8.23 -2.50 -4.26
C VAL A 41 9.30 -3.58 -4.40
N GLN A 42 9.84 -4.05 -3.28
CA GLN A 42 10.81 -5.14 -3.27
C GLN A 42 10.22 -6.44 -3.83
N ALA A 43 9.01 -6.82 -3.38
CA ALA A 43 8.32 -8.00 -3.89
C ALA A 43 7.96 -7.87 -5.38
N LEU A 44 7.50 -6.69 -5.82
CA LEU A 44 7.25 -6.42 -7.23
C LEU A 44 8.52 -6.59 -8.07
N GLY A 45 9.66 -6.05 -7.61
CA GLY A 45 10.94 -6.21 -8.29
C GLY A 45 11.41 -7.68 -8.35
N GLN A 46 11.12 -8.49 -7.34
CA GLN A 46 11.39 -9.93 -7.36
C GLN A 46 10.47 -10.67 -8.35
N ALA A 47 9.18 -10.36 -8.36
CA ALA A 47 8.22 -10.95 -9.29
C ALA A 47 8.60 -10.68 -10.75
N VAL A 48 8.95 -9.42 -11.08
CA VAL A 48 9.41 -9.04 -12.42
C VAL A 48 10.68 -9.81 -12.82
N ARG A 49 11.66 -9.94 -11.92
CA ARG A 49 12.87 -10.73 -12.20
C ARG A 49 12.56 -12.19 -12.48
N ALA A 50 11.65 -12.80 -11.72
CA ALA A 50 11.23 -14.18 -11.96
C ALA A 50 10.58 -14.34 -13.35
N LEU A 51 9.74 -13.40 -13.76
CA LEU A 51 9.13 -13.39 -15.09
C LEU A 51 10.17 -13.25 -16.21
N VAL A 52 11.08 -12.27 -16.11
CA VAL A 52 12.15 -12.07 -17.08
C VAL A 52 12.97 -13.34 -17.23
N GLN A 53 13.42 -13.92 -16.11
CA GLN A 53 14.15 -15.19 -16.11
C GLN A 53 13.33 -16.37 -16.64
N GLY A 54 12.01 -16.33 -16.53
CA GLY A 54 11.13 -17.38 -17.05
C GLY A 54 10.87 -17.30 -18.55
N MET A 55 10.89 -16.08 -19.09
CA MET A 55 10.57 -15.75 -20.47
C MET A 55 11.81 -15.59 -21.36
N GLU A 56 12.99 -15.39 -20.76
CA GLU A 56 14.25 -15.34 -21.48
C GLU A 56 14.61 -16.72 -22.03
N ASP A 57 14.43 -16.89 -23.34
CA ASP A 57 14.99 -18.03 -24.07
C ASP A 57 16.47 -17.78 -24.36
N THR A 58 17.30 -18.72 -23.91
CA THR A 58 18.73 -18.71 -24.18
C THR A 58 19.02 -19.78 -25.23
N PRO A 59 19.70 -19.46 -26.34
CA PRO A 59 19.98 -20.44 -27.41
C PRO A 59 20.74 -21.68 -26.94
N ASP A 60 21.45 -21.58 -25.82
CA ASP A 60 22.29 -22.63 -25.23
C ASP A 60 21.55 -23.55 -24.26
N ARG A 61 20.24 -23.33 -24.05
CA ARG A 61 19.41 -24.10 -23.11
C ARG A 61 18.29 -24.81 -23.88
N GLU A 62 18.07 -26.08 -23.57
CA GLU A 62 16.95 -26.84 -24.12
C GLU A 62 15.62 -26.09 -23.84
N PRO A 63 14.76 -25.91 -24.86
CA PRO A 63 13.47 -25.24 -24.68
C PRO A 63 12.60 -26.01 -23.68
N ASP A 64 12.16 -25.30 -22.64
CA ASP A 64 11.22 -25.82 -21.63
C ASP A 64 9.90 -25.06 -21.73
N PRO A 65 8.86 -25.65 -22.34
CA PRO A 65 7.58 -24.97 -22.57
C PRO A 65 6.83 -24.64 -21.26
N GLU A 66 7.17 -25.30 -20.15
CA GLU A 66 6.56 -25.07 -18.84
C GLU A 66 7.26 -23.97 -18.04
N ARG A 67 8.46 -23.55 -18.46
CA ARG A 67 9.26 -22.53 -17.76
C ARG A 67 8.52 -21.18 -17.63
N PRO A 68 7.84 -20.64 -18.66
CA PRO A 68 7.07 -19.41 -18.52
C PRO A 68 5.93 -19.56 -17.50
N ALA A 69 5.22 -20.69 -17.53
CA ALA A 69 4.11 -20.95 -16.61
C ALA A 69 4.57 -21.09 -15.15
N ARG A 70 5.72 -21.73 -14.90
CA ARG A 70 6.32 -21.79 -13.56
C ARG A 70 6.78 -20.42 -13.07
N ALA A 71 7.41 -19.62 -13.94
CA ALA A 71 7.81 -18.27 -13.59
C ALA A 71 6.62 -17.36 -13.27
N ALA A 72 5.51 -17.48 -14.01
CA ALA A 72 4.27 -16.77 -13.72
C ALA A 72 3.69 -17.15 -12.36
N ARG A 73 3.68 -18.45 -12.01
CA ARG A 73 3.25 -18.91 -10.68
C ARG A 73 4.13 -18.35 -9.57
N GLN A 74 5.45 -18.42 -9.71
CA GLN A 74 6.38 -17.88 -8.73
C GLN A 74 6.20 -16.36 -8.56
N ALA A 75 6.04 -15.61 -9.65
CA ALA A 75 5.78 -14.18 -9.60
C ALA A 75 4.47 -13.86 -8.87
N HIS A 76 3.41 -14.65 -9.12
CA HIS A 76 2.13 -14.50 -8.44
C HIS A 76 2.25 -14.75 -6.92
N GLU A 77 2.97 -15.80 -6.51
CA GLU A 77 3.21 -16.11 -5.09
C GLU A 77 3.98 -14.98 -4.39
N LEU A 78 4.98 -14.39 -5.06
CA LEU A 78 5.73 -13.24 -4.53
C LEU A 78 4.84 -12.02 -4.31
N LEU A 79 3.93 -11.72 -5.24
CA LEU A 79 3.00 -10.60 -5.11
C LEU A 79 2.00 -10.83 -3.96
N LEU A 80 1.42 -12.03 -3.88
CA LEU A 80 0.50 -12.39 -2.78
C LEU A 80 1.15 -12.26 -1.40
N SER A 81 2.46 -12.53 -1.27
CA SER A 81 3.18 -12.38 0.00
C SER A 81 3.16 -10.95 0.56
N GLN A 82 2.96 -9.94 -0.30
CA GLN A 82 2.85 -8.53 0.08
C GLN A 82 1.45 -7.95 -0.18
N HIS A 83 0.44 -8.81 -0.38
CA HIS A 83 -0.93 -8.43 -0.68
C HIS A 83 -1.07 -7.58 -1.96
N LEU A 84 -0.22 -7.85 -2.95
CA LEU A 84 -0.24 -7.26 -4.29
C LEU A 84 -0.92 -8.18 -5.32
#